data_AF-A0A968QDW7-F1
#
_entry.id   AF-A0A968QDW7-F1
#
_cell.length_a   1.000
_cell.length_b   1.000
_cell.length_c   1.000
_cell.angle_alpha   90.00
_cell.angle_beta   90.00
_cell.angle_gamma   90.00
#
_symmetry.space_group_name_H-M   'P 1'
#
loop_
_entity.id
_entity.type
_entity.pdbx_description
1 polymer ?
#
loop_
_entity_poly.entity_id
_entity_poly.type
_entity_poly.pdbx_seq_one_letter_code
_entity_poly.pdbx_strand_id
1 'polypeptide(L)' 'LLITPTGEESQTDARLIRRTALDYKLPIVTTIAGAKATVAAIKSLKSEPLTVKALQDYLK' A
#
# COMPACT_ATOMS: atom_id res chain seq x y z
N LEU A 1 0.98 -6.33 -4.40
CA LEU A 1 1.93 -7.31 -3.82
C LEU A 1 2.26 -6.92 -2.39
N LEU A 2 2.18 -7.84 -1.43
CA LEU A 2 2.62 -7.62 -0.05
C LEU A 2 3.92 -8.41 0.19
N ILE A 3 4.97 -7.74 0.67
CA ILE A 3 6.23 -8.39 1.03
C ILE A 3 6.79 -7.78 2.32
N THR A 4 7.09 -8.61 3.31
CA THR A 4 7.59 -8.16 4.63
C THR A 4 8.80 -9.03 5.03
N PRO A 5 9.99 -8.76 4.46
CA PRO A 5 11.16 -9.59 4.69
C PRO A 5 11.66 -9.47 6.12
N THR A 6 12.18 -10.56 6.67
CA THR A 6 12.80 -10.61 8.01
C THR A 6 14.10 -11.39 7.91
N GLY A 7 15.21 -10.83 8.41
CA GLY A 7 16.55 -11.41 8.27
C GLY A 7 17.27 -11.01 6.97
N GLU A 8 18.60 -11.18 6.92
CA GLU A 8 19.45 -10.67 5.82
C GLU A 8 19.24 -11.38 4.48
N GLU A 9 19.17 -12.72 4.45
CA GLU A 9 18.95 -13.48 3.21
C GLU A 9 17.61 -13.09 2.56
N SER A 10 16.55 -13.01 3.36
CA SER A 10 15.21 -12.57 2.92
C SER A 10 15.22 -11.17 2.31
N GLN A 11 16.14 -10.28 2.74
CA GLN A 11 16.23 -8.91 2.20
C GLN A 11 16.79 -8.86 0.78
N THR A 12 17.70 -9.78 0.44
CA THR A 12 18.30 -9.86 -0.91
C THR A 12 17.25 -10.30 -1.92
N ASP A 13 16.52 -11.38 -1.63
CA ASP A 13 15.45 -11.86 -2.51
C ASP A 13 14.31 -10.83 -2.59
N ALA A 14 13.96 -10.22 -1.46
CA ALA A 14 12.94 -9.17 -1.44
C ALA A 14 13.34 -7.94 -2.28
N ARG A 15 14.64 -7.62 -2.39
CA ARG A 15 15.10 -6.55 -3.29
C ARG A 15 14.80 -6.90 -4.75
N LEU A 16 15.08 -8.13 -5.17
CA LEU A 16 14.81 -8.57 -6.54
C LEU A 16 13.30 -8.53 -6.82
N ILE A 17 12.49 -9.12 -5.94
CA ILE A 17 11.03 -9.13 -6.07
C ILE A 17 10.45 -7.72 -6.16
N ARG A 18 10.91 -6.79 -5.30
CA ARG A 18 10.44 -5.39 -5.33
C ARG A 18 10.79 -4.70 -6.64
N ARG A 19 12.00 -4.91 -7.17
CA ARG A 19 12.42 -4.32 -8.47
C ARG A 19 11.54 -4.83 -9.60
N THR A 20 11.39 -6.15 -9.70
CA THR A 20 10.51 -6.76 -10.71
C THR A 20 9.09 -6.22 -10.61
N ALA A 21 8.52 -6.12 -9.40
CA ALA A 21 7.17 -5.58 -9.22
C ALA A 21 7.06 -4.11 -9.68
N LEU A 22 8.09 -3.28 -9.45
CA LEU A 22 8.12 -1.90 -9.94
C LEU A 22 8.22 -1.84 -11.48
N ASP A 23 9.04 -2.69 -12.09
CA ASP A 23 9.16 -2.77 -13.56
C ASP A 23 7.82 -3.10 -14.23
N TYR A 24 7.04 -3.99 -13.61
CA TYR A 24 5.67 -4.32 -14.04
C TYR A 24 4.61 -3.33 -13.55
N LYS A 25 4.98 -2.23 -12.89
CA LYS A 25 4.06 -1.21 -12.33
C LYS A 25 3.02 -1.81 -11.37
N LEU A 26 3.37 -2.89 -10.68
CA LEU A 26 2.52 -3.49 -9.67
C LEU A 26 2.61 -2.69 -8.37
N PRO A 27 1.48 -2.28 -7.77
CA PRO A 27 1.49 -1.68 -6.44
C PRO A 27 2.11 -2.64 -5.41
N ILE A 28 3.10 -2.15 -4.67
CA ILE A 28 3.77 -2.91 -3.61
C ILE A 28 3.51 -2.31 -2.24
N VAL A 29 3.37 -3.19 -1.25
CA VAL A 29 3.26 -2.84 0.17
C VAL A 29 4.32 -3.60 0.92
N THR A 30 5.15 -2.88 1.67
CA THR A 30 6.38 -3.44 2.29
C THR A 30 6.26 -3.62 3.81
N THR A 31 5.14 -3.23 4.40
CA THR A 31 4.91 -3.29 5.84
C THR A 31 3.55 -3.89 6.17
N ILE A 32 3.45 -4.57 7.30
CA ILE A 32 2.18 -5.13 7.79
C ILE A 32 1.17 -4.00 8.05
N ALA A 33 1.61 -2.87 8.62
CA ALA A 33 0.76 -1.72 8.85
C ALA A 33 0.19 -1.14 7.55
N GLY A 34 1.02 -0.99 6.52
CA GLY A 34 0.59 -0.56 5.18
C GLY A 34 -0.38 -1.54 4.54
N ALA A 35 -0.21 -2.84 4.78
CA ALA A 35 -1.10 -3.87 4.26
C ALA A 35 -2.50 -3.76 4.85
N LYS A 36 -2.57 -3.63 6.19
CA LYS A 36 -3.83 -3.40 6.91
C LYS A 36 -4.53 -2.13 6.42
N ALA A 37 -3.80 -1.02 6.27
CA ALA A 37 -4.34 0.23 5.77
C ALA A 37 -4.88 0.10 4.33
N THR A 38 -4.17 -0.61 3.46
CA THR A 38 -4.58 -0.82 2.06
C THR A 38 -5.85 -1.65 1.98
N VAL A 39 -5.96 -2.73 2.76
CA VAL A 39 -7.18 -3.55 2.83
C VAL A 39 -8.36 -2.73 3.35
N ALA A 40 -8.15 -1.92 4.40
CA ALA A 40 -9.19 -1.03 4.92
C ALA A 40 -9.66 0.00 3.89
N ALA A 41 -8.72 0.62 3.16
CA ALA A 41 -9.03 1.56 2.08
C ALA A 41 -9.85 0.89 0.96
N ILE A 42 -9.44 -0.29 0.48
CA ILE A 42 -10.19 -1.05 -0.54
C ILE A 42 -11.59 -1.38 -0.04
N LYS A 43 -11.74 -1.78 1.23
CA LYS A 43 -13.04 -2.07 1.83
C LYS A 43 -13.95 -0.84 1.82
N SER A 44 -13.43 0.32 2.24
CA SER A 44 -14.16 1.59 2.24
C SER A 44 -14.58 2.02 0.83
N LEU A 45 -13.69 1.90 -0.16
CA LEU A 45 -13.99 2.20 -1.57
C LEU A 45 -15.08 1.30 -2.17
N LYS A 46 -15.26 0.09 -1.63
CA LYS A 46 -16.30 -0.83 -2.07
C LYS A 46 -17.64 -0.62 -1.36
N SER A 47 -17.64 -0.04 -0.16
CA SER A 47 -18.86 0.12 0.63
C SER A 47 -19.58 1.43 0.35
N GLU A 48 -18.85 2.51 0.09
CA GLU A 48 -19.43 3.86 -0.03
C GLU A 48 -18.73 4.65 -1.16
N PRO A 49 -19.46 5.56 -1.84
CA PRO A 49 -18.86 6.44 -2.84
C PRO A 49 -17.89 7.43 -2.19
N LEU A 50 -16.81 7.76 -2.91
CA LEU A 50 -15.88 8.80 -2.51
C LEU A 50 -16.58 10.16 -2.45
N THR A 51 -16.45 10.84 -1.32
CA THR A 51 -16.93 12.21 -1.14
C THR A 51 -15.77 13.20 -1.33
N VAL A 52 -16.11 14.39 -1.83
CA VAL A 52 -15.15 15.49 -2.02
C VAL A 52 -15.46 16.56 -0.99
N LYS A 53 -14.44 17.08 -0.31
CA LYS A 53 -14.55 18.22 0.61
C LYS A 53 -13.47 19.24 0.30
N ALA A 54 -13.85 20.51 0.22
CA ALA A 54 -12.90 21.59 -0.05
C ALA A 54 -11.96 21.77 1.16
N LEU A 55 -10.70 22.12 0.90
CA LEU A 55 -9.70 22.29 1.96
C LEU A 55 -10.11 23.35 2.98
N GLN A 56 -10.78 24.42 2.51
CA GLN A 56 -11.27 25.52 3.33
C GLN A 56 -12.33 25.07 4.36
N ASP A 57 -13.12 24.04 4.05
CA ASP A 57 -14.14 23.52 4.96
C ASP A 57 -13.57 22.69 6.13
N TYR A 58 -12.25 22.48 6.17
CA TYR A 58 -11.54 21.89 7.31
C TYR A 58 -10.94 22.96 8.25
N LEU A 59 -10.85 24.21 7.80
CA LEU A 59 -10.16 25.31 8.50
C LEU A 59 -11.13 26.39 9.02
N LYS A 60 -12.44 26.13 8.96
CA LYS A 60 -13.48 26.99 9.58
C LYS A 60 -13.51 26.83 11.09
#